data_AF-A0A935LI66-F1
#
_entry.id   AF-A0A935LI66-F1
#
_cell.length_a   1.000
_cell.length_b   1.000
_cell.length_c   1.000
_cell.angle_alpha   90.00
_cell.angle_beta   90.00
_cell.angle_gamma   90.00
#
_symmetry.space_group_name_H-M   'P 1'
#
loop_
_entity.id
_entity.type
_entity.pdbx_description
1 polymer ?
#
loop_
_entity_poly.entity_id
_entity_poly.type
_entity_poly.pdbx_seq_one_letter_code
_entity_poly.pdbx_strand_id
1 'polypeptide(L)' 'MLTINADGHDLMHQFHKPTDEKRMVVIVPPDDYGPWLHARPAHSMDFMRPYPAQQLRASVDAAAQQALLF' A
#
# COMPACT_ATOMS: atom_id res chain seq x y z
N MET A 1 5.78 -7.77 -6.08
CA MET A 1 5.62 -6.98 -4.85
C MET A 1 4.56 -7.64 -4.00
N LEU A 2 4.78 -7.74 -2.68
CA LEU A 2 3.80 -8.35 -1.78
C LEU A 2 2.65 -7.38 -1.53
N THR A 3 1.44 -7.92 -1.50
CA THR A 3 0.21 -7.14 -1.36
C THR A 3 -0.73 -7.76 -0.34
N ILE A 4 -1.43 -6.92 0.39
CA ILE A 4 -2.43 -7.26 1.40
C ILE A 4 -3.78 -6.63 1.04
N ASN A 5 -4.86 -7.16 1.59
CA ASN A 5 -6.19 -6.58 1.45
C ASN A 5 -6.20 -5.17 2.07
N ALA A 6 -6.95 -4.26 1.45
CA ALA A 6 -7.03 -2.86 1.83
C ALA A 6 -8.48 -2.34 1.90
N ASP A 7 -9.47 -3.23 1.96
CA ASP A 7 -10.89 -2.83 1.97
C ASP A 7 -11.22 -1.95 3.19
N GLY A 8 -10.56 -2.22 4.33
CA GLY A 8 -10.71 -1.43 5.58
C GLY A 8 -9.69 -0.32 5.78
N HIS A 9 -8.84 -0.01 4.80
CA HIS A 9 -7.79 1.00 4.97
C HIS A 9 -8.29 2.40 4.61
N ASP A 10 -8.25 3.37 5.53
CA ASP A 10 -8.81 4.72 5.39
C ASP A 10 -8.48 5.47 4.07
N LEU A 11 -7.25 5.35 3.57
CA LEU A 11 -6.85 5.91 2.27
C LEU A 11 -6.97 4.92 1.09
N MET A 12 -6.34 3.75 1.20
CA MET A 12 -6.15 2.82 0.08
C MET A 12 -7.46 2.17 -0.42
N HIS A 13 -8.52 2.10 0.39
CA HIS A 13 -9.82 1.56 -0.05
C HIS A 13 -10.47 2.39 -1.17
N GLN A 14 -10.05 3.65 -1.34
CA GLN A 14 -10.61 4.60 -2.31
C GLN A 14 -10.08 4.40 -3.74
N PHE A 15 -9.04 3.57 -3.91
CA PHE A 15 -8.41 3.30 -5.21
C PHE A 15 -8.93 1.98 -5.83
N HIS A 16 -8.43 1.61 -7.01
CA HIS A 16 -8.93 0.49 -7.82
C HIS A 16 -10.39 0.66 -8.30
N LYS A 17 -10.82 -0.18 -9.23
CA LYS A 17 -12.21 -0.14 -9.73
C LYS A 17 -13.19 -0.50 -8.61
N PRO A 18 -14.44 0.00 -8.62
CA PRO A 18 -15.41 -0.22 -7.55
C PRO A 18 -15.68 -1.70 -7.21
N THR A 19 -15.62 -2.60 -8.20
CA THR A 19 -15.90 -4.03 -8.04
C THR A 19 -14.68 -4.88 -7.70
N ASP A 20 -13.48 -4.30 -7.74
CA ASP A 20 -12.25 -5.03 -7.50
C ASP A 20 -11.94 -5.04 -6.01
N GLU A 21 -11.44 -6.18 -5.50
CA GLU A 21 -10.85 -6.28 -4.16
C GLU A 21 -9.79 -5.18 -3.99
N LYS A 22 -9.87 -4.42 -2.90
CA LYS A 22 -8.87 -3.38 -2.65
C LYS A 22 -7.59 -4.05 -2.15
N ARG A 23 -6.49 -3.76 -2.83
CA ARG A 23 -5.17 -4.29 -2.52
C ARG A 23 -4.21 -3.12 -2.33
N MET A 24 -3.33 -3.23 -1.34
CA MET A 24 -2.19 -2.32 -1.19
C MET A 24 -0.90 -3.10 -1.13
N VAL A 25 0.19 -2.44 -1.51
CA VAL A 25 1.53 -2.98 -1.35
C VAL A 25 1.93 -2.93 0.12
N VAL A 26 2.74 -3.88 0.55
CA VAL A 26 3.35 -3.85 1.87
C VAL A 26 4.50 -2.84 1.86
N ILE A 27 4.37 -1.78 2.66
CA ILE A 27 5.41 -0.77 2.87
C ILE A 27 6.09 -1.10 4.19
N VAL A 28 7.38 -1.44 4.12
CA VAL A 28 8.19 -1.74 5.31
C VAL A 28 8.80 -0.42 5.81
N PRO A 29 8.66 -0.05 7.09
CA PRO A 29 9.35 1.11 7.66
C PRO A 29 10.88 0.93 7.63
N PRO A 30 11.68 2.02 7.56
CA PRO A 30 13.14 1.92 7.53
C PRO A 30 13.75 1.10 8.68
N ASP A 31 13.21 1.24 9.89
CA ASP A 31 13.70 0.52 11.07
C ASP A 31 13.48 -1.00 10.99
N ASP A 32 12.54 -1.45 10.13
CA ASP A 32 12.19 -2.85 9.93
C ASP A 32 12.93 -3.50 8.76
N TYR A 33 13.75 -2.76 7.99
CA TYR A 33 14.44 -3.32 6.81
C TYR A 33 15.34 -4.49 7.15
N GLY A 34 16.17 -4.37 8.20
CA GLY A 34 17.05 -5.44 8.65
C GLY A 34 16.27 -6.70 9.05
N PRO A 35 15.33 -6.58 10.03
CA PRO A 35 14.44 -7.67 10.43
C PRO A 35 13.69 -8.31 9.26
N TRP A 36 13.16 -7.52 8.33
CA TRP A 36 12.44 -8.01 7.14
C TRP A 36 13.35 -8.84 6.24
N LEU A 37 14.54 -8.34 5.90
CA LEU A 37 15.49 -9.01 5.02
C LEU A 37 16.05 -10.32 5.60
N HIS A 38 15.99 -10.48 6.93
CA HIS A 38 16.52 -11.64 7.65
C HIS A 38 15.41 -12.49 8.28
N ALA A 39 14.14 -12.21 7.97
CA ALA A 39 13.00 -12.88 8.57
C ALA A 39 13.00 -14.37 8.20
N ARG A 40 12.81 -15.22 9.21
CA ARG A 40 12.50 -16.64 8.98
C ARG A 40 11.06 -16.76 8.47
N PRO A 41 10.70 -17.83 7.73
CA PRO A 41 9.33 -18.03 7.24
C PRO A 41 8.26 -17.95 8.33
N ALA A 42 8.58 -18.38 9.55
CA ALA A 42 7.66 -18.31 10.69
C ALA A 42 7.31 -16.87 11.14
N HIS A 43 8.11 -15.86 10.78
CA HIS A 43 7.92 -14.45 11.17
C HIS A 43 7.60 -13.55 9.97
N SER A 44 7.54 -14.08 8.75
CA SER A 44 7.36 -13.26 7.54
C SER A 44 6.01 -12.55 7.52
N MET A 45 4.99 -13.16 8.13
CA MET A 45 3.64 -12.61 8.20
C MET A 45 3.52 -11.39 9.12
N ASP A 46 4.45 -11.20 10.05
CA ASP A 46 4.43 -10.05 10.98
C ASP A 46 4.61 -8.72 10.24
N PHE A 47 5.22 -8.76 9.05
CA PHE A 47 5.42 -7.60 8.18
C PHE A 47 4.24 -7.35 7.23
N MET A 48 3.28 -8.28 7.12
CA MET A 48 2.13 -8.18 6.22
C MET A 48 1.01 -7.33 6.82
N ARG A 49 1.33 -6.07 7.13
CA ARG A 49 0.44 -5.12 7.81
C ARG A 49 0.15 -3.88 6.97
N PRO A 50 -1.06 -3.29 7.08
CA PRO A 50 -1.38 -2.02 6.42
C PRO A 50 -0.48 -0.90 6.94
N TYR A 51 0.06 -0.09 6.03
CA TYR A 51 0.83 1.09 6.41
C TYR A 51 -0.11 2.18 6.94
N PRO A 52 0.23 2.97 7.97
CA PRO A 52 -0.69 3.96 8.52
C PRO A 52 -1.13 5.02 7.50
N ALA A 53 -2.43 5.21 7.32
CA ALA A 53 -2.99 6.13 6.34
C ALA A 53 -2.51 7.59 6.54
N GLN A 54 -2.32 8.00 7.80
CA GLN A 54 -1.87 9.34 8.18
C GLN A 54 -0.42 9.62 7.76
N GLN A 55 0.35 8.58 7.44
CA GLN A 55 1.72 8.71 6.93
C GLN A 55 1.78 8.63 5.40
N LEU A 56 0.62 8.53 4.74
CA LEU A 56 0.51 8.52 3.28
C LEU A 56 -0.14 9.83 2.81
N ARG A 57 0.30 10.29 1.64
CA ARG A 57 -0.33 11.40 0.94
C ARG A 57 -0.60 10.99 -0.49
N ALA A 58 -1.86 11.11 -0.91
CA ALA A 58 -2.25 11.00 -2.30
C ALA A 58 -2.22 12.37 -2.96
N SER A 59 -1.66 12.45 -4.17
CA SER A 59 -1.75 13.62 -5.03
C SER A 59 -2.08 13.15 -6.44
N VAL A 60 -2.89 13.95 -7.14
CA VAL A 60 -3.07 13.81 -8.57
C VAL A 60 -1.81 14.27 -9.29
N ASP A 61 -1.37 13.51 -10.28
CA ASP A 61 -0.31 13.95 -11.17
C ASP A 61 -0.90 14.93 -12.18
N ALA A 62 -0.46 16.18 -12.14
CA ALA A 62 -0.93 17.25 -13.01
C ALA A 62 -0.76 16.92 -14.51
N ALA A 63 0.27 16.16 -14.87
CA ALA A 63 0.49 15.75 -16.26
C ALA A 63 -0.51 14.68 -16.71
N ALA A 64 -0.86 13.73 -15.84
CA ALA A 64 -1.88 12.71 -16.12
C ALA A 64 -3.30 13.30 -16.17
N GLN A 65 -3.53 14.37 -15.40
CA GLN A 65 -4.83 15.04 -15.30
C GLN A 65 -5.18 15.86 -16.55
N GLN A 66 -4.18 16.36 -17.26
CA GLN A 66 -4.36 17.03 -18.55
C GLN A 66 -4.69 16.03 -19.68
N ALA A 67 -4.10 14.82 -19.65
CA ALA A 67 -4.36 13.79 -20.66
C ALA A 67 -5.81 13.24 -20.61
N LEU A 68 -6.50 13.37 -19.48
CA LEU A 68 -7.91 12.95 -19.32
C LEU A 68 -8.93 14.02 -19.78
N LEU A 69 -8.46 15.19 -20.20
CA LEU A 69 -9.28 16.29 -20.72
C LEU A 69 -9.22 16.42 -22.26
N PHE A 70 -8.62 15.43 -22.93
CA PHE A 70 -8.58 15.27 -24.38
C PHE A 70 -9.09 13.88 -24.79
#